data_AF-A0A3N1R0H2-F1
#
_entry.id   AF-A0A3N1R0H2-F1
#
_cell.length_a   1.000
_cell.length_b   1.000
_cell.length_c   1.000
_cell.angle_alpha   90.00
_cell.angle_beta   90.00
_cell.angle_gamma   90.00
#
_symmetry.space_group_name_H-M   'P 1'
#
loop_
_entity.id
_entity.type
_entity.pdbx_description
1 polymer ?
#
loop_
_entity_poly.entity_id
_entity_poly.type
_entity_poly.pdbx_seq_one_letter_code
_entity_poly.pdbx_strand_id
1 'polypeptide(L)'
;MKKTTTIAAISAAALLSTAPLLASADDDYWEEDRYEHRGDGKHMRASLKQYSTDEMRIMAYGQALRRFGPGVKVSVDETPDGTYRVQLRDAEQNLIREQEFNQYGAPVRGGRRD
;
A
#
# COMPACT_ATOMS: atom_id res chain seq x y z
N MET A 1 -47.69 46.30 -25.56
CA MET A 1 -47.77 46.06 -27.02
C MET A 1 -46.85 44.89 -27.38
N LYS A 2 -47.37 43.99 -28.22
CA LYS A 2 -46.83 42.70 -28.68
C LYS A 2 -45.53 42.86 -29.48
N LYS A 3 -44.61 41.85 -29.44
CA LYS A 3 -43.96 41.14 -30.59
C LYS A 3 -43.29 39.84 -30.05
N THR A 4 -43.95 38.69 -29.93
CA THR A 4 -44.00 37.50 -30.84
C THR A 4 -42.74 37.12 -31.64
N THR A 5 -42.34 35.83 -31.45
CA THR A 5 -41.67 34.86 -32.36
C THR A 5 -40.19 35.11 -32.71
N THR A 6 -39.29 34.12 -32.60
CA THR A 6 -39.20 32.98 -33.55
C THR A 6 -38.31 31.84 -33.00
N ILE A 7 -38.65 30.62 -33.41
CA ILE A 7 -38.08 29.31 -33.04
C ILE A 7 -36.96 28.87 -34.01
N ALA A 8 -36.02 28.10 -33.45
CA ALA A 8 -35.11 27.11 -34.06
C ALA A 8 -33.86 27.56 -34.82
N ALA A 9 -32.71 27.10 -34.30
CA ALA A 9 -31.78 26.28 -35.08
C ALA A 9 -31.04 25.34 -34.11
N ILE A 10 -31.34 24.04 -34.18
CA ILE A 10 -30.55 22.97 -33.55
C ILE A 10 -29.32 22.80 -34.44
N SER A 11 -28.17 23.30 -34.00
CA SER A 11 -26.90 23.04 -34.69
C SER A 11 -26.22 21.84 -34.06
N ALA A 12 -26.07 20.80 -34.87
CA ALA A 12 -25.53 19.50 -34.54
C ALA A 12 -24.11 19.59 -33.95
N ALA A 13 -23.88 18.84 -32.88
CA ALA A 13 -22.57 18.61 -32.31
C ALA A 13 -21.71 17.82 -33.31
N ALA A 14 -20.69 18.46 -33.87
CA ALA A 14 -19.59 17.75 -34.51
C ALA A 14 -18.63 17.27 -33.42
N LEU A 15 -18.84 16.04 -32.95
CA LEU A 15 -17.82 15.33 -32.17
C LEU A 15 -16.69 14.96 -33.14
N LEU A 16 -15.64 15.79 -33.16
CA LEU A 16 -14.35 15.37 -33.70
C LEU A 16 -13.83 14.25 -32.81
N SER A 17 -14.06 13.00 -33.23
CA SER A 17 -13.42 11.84 -32.65
C SER A 17 -11.93 11.93 -32.94
N THR A 18 -11.16 12.55 -32.03
CA THR A 18 -9.74 12.24 -31.92
C THR A 18 -9.65 10.79 -31.50
N ALA A 19 -9.39 9.90 -32.46
CA ALA A 19 -9.04 8.53 -32.16
C ALA A 19 -7.89 8.57 -31.15
N PRO A 20 -7.98 7.92 -29.97
CA PRO A 20 -6.77 7.56 -29.27
C PRO A 20 -6.05 6.59 -30.21
N LEU A 21 -4.95 7.05 -30.82
CA LEU A 21 -3.94 6.14 -31.31
C LEU A 21 -3.50 5.34 -30.08
N LEU A 22 -4.06 4.14 -29.94
CA LEU A 22 -3.54 3.12 -29.05
C LEU A 22 -2.18 2.74 -29.62
N ALA A 23 -1.15 3.52 -29.27
CA ALA A 23 0.21 3.07 -29.34
C ALA A 23 0.35 1.97 -28.28
N SER A 24 0.17 0.72 -28.72
CA SER A 24 0.69 -0.44 -28.01
C SER A 24 2.21 -0.32 -28.03
N ALA A 25 2.78 0.32 -27.01
CA ALA A 25 4.17 0.07 -26.68
C ALA A 25 4.20 -1.32 -26.02
N ASP A 26 4.23 -2.33 -26.88
CA ASP A 26 4.59 -3.70 -26.55
C ASP A 26 6.10 -3.67 -26.29
N ASP A 27 6.48 -3.19 -25.11
CA ASP A 27 7.87 -3.23 -24.65
C ASP A 27 8.06 -4.52 -23.85
N ASP A 28 7.93 -5.62 -24.58
CA ASP A 28 8.23 -6.99 -24.14
C ASP A 28 9.74 -7.27 -24.14
N TYR A 29 10.54 -6.30 -23.67
CA TYR A 29 11.92 -6.56 -23.29
C TYR A 29 11.97 -7.02 -21.83
N TRP A 30 11.37 -8.19 -21.60
CA TRP A 30 11.68 -9.01 -20.43
C TRP A 30 13.09 -9.56 -20.61
N GLU A 31 14.10 -8.73 -20.30
CA GLU A 31 15.44 -9.25 -20.06
C GLU A 31 15.37 -10.24 -18.90
N GLU A 32 15.74 -11.44 -19.28
CA GLU A 32 15.57 -12.72 -18.64
C GLU A 32 16.61 -12.91 -17.52
N ASP A 33 16.81 -11.90 -16.67
CA ASP A 33 17.74 -11.99 -15.54
C ASP A 33 17.00 -12.10 -14.22
N ARG A 34 15.99 -12.99 -14.21
CA ARG A 34 15.53 -13.63 -12.97
C ARG A 34 16.65 -14.58 -12.53
N TYR A 35 17.67 -14.03 -11.88
CA TYR A 35 18.63 -14.79 -11.08
C TYR A 35 17.84 -15.56 -10.02
N GLU A 36 17.49 -16.81 -10.35
CA GLU A 36 17.13 -17.84 -9.40
C GLU A 36 18.33 -18.05 -8.47
N HIS A 37 18.42 -17.30 -7.37
CA HIS A 37 19.17 -17.76 -6.20
C HIS A 37 18.32 -18.81 -5.47
N ARG A 38 18.08 -19.93 -6.16
CA ARG A 38 17.65 -21.18 -5.55
C ARG A 38 18.86 -21.78 -4.83
N GLY A 39 18.91 -21.53 -3.52
CA GLY A 39 19.41 -22.52 -2.56
C GLY A 39 20.88 -22.89 -2.66
N ASP A 40 21.77 -21.96 -2.36
CA ASP A 40 22.96 -22.33 -1.60
C ASP A 40 22.58 -22.36 -0.13
N GLY A 41 22.29 -23.58 0.36
CA GLY A 41 22.00 -23.92 1.75
C GLY A 41 23.17 -23.71 2.70
N LYS A 42 23.96 -22.64 2.52
CA LYS A 42 24.75 -22.10 3.61
C LYS A 42 23.78 -21.39 4.52
N HIS A 43 23.37 -22.05 5.60
CA HIS A 43 22.85 -21.36 6.76
C HIS A 43 23.90 -20.33 7.18
N MET A 44 23.80 -19.10 6.66
CA MET A 44 24.47 -17.97 7.26
C MET A 44 23.97 -17.98 8.69
N ARG A 45 24.85 -18.39 9.61
CA ARG A 45 24.67 -18.28 11.05
C ARG A 45 24.78 -16.79 11.42
N ALA A 46 24.08 -15.95 10.67
CA ALA A 46 23.77 -14.60 11.06
C ALA A 46 22.83 -14.79 12.23
N SER A 47 23.29 -14.44 13.42
CA SER A 47 22.39 -14.12 14.53
C SER A 47 21.46 -13.04 14.00
N LEU A 48 20.27 -13.43 13.52
CA LEU A 48 19.28 -12.48 13.04
C LEU A 48 19.00 -11.54 14.20
N LYS A 49 19.29 -10.26 13.98
CA LYS A 49 19.08 -9.24 15.01
C LYS A 49 17.60 -9.26 15.37
N GLN A 50 17.32 -9.54 16.63
CA GLN A 50 16.00 -9.34 17.20
C GLN A 50 15.81 -7.85 17.42
N TYR A 51 14.66 -7.34 17.00
CA TYR A 51 14.32 -5.95 17.20
C TYR A 51 13.85 -5.73 18.63
N SER A 52 14.27 -4.63 19.25
CA SER A 52 13.62 -4.17 20.47
C SER A 52 12.25 -3.56 20.17
N THR A 53 11.44 -3.36 21.20
CA THR A 53 10.13 -2.71 21.10
C THR A 53 10.22 -1.31 20.49
N ASP A 54 11.27 -0.55 20.82
CA ASP A 54 11.50 0.79 20.26
C ASP A 54 11.89 0.71 18.77
N GLU A 55 12.72 -0.25 18.38
CA GLU A 55 13.06 -0.46 16.97
C GLU A 55 11.82 -0.87 16.15
N MET A 56 11.00 -1.76 16.70
CA MET A 56 9.72 -2.15 16.11
C MET A 56 8.78 -0.96 15.96
N ARG A 57 8.72 -0.06 16.95
CA ARG A 57 7.94 1.18 16.87
C ARG A 57 8.41 2.09 15.75
N ILE A 58 9.72 2.29 15.62
CA ILE A 58 10.30 3.13 14.55
C ILE A 58 9.97 2.54 13.17
N MET A 59 10.15 1.23 12.99
CA MET A 59 9.85 0.56 11.73
C MET A 59 8.36 0.61 11.39
N ALA A 60 7.49 0.30 12.35
CA ALA A 60 6.05 0.35 12.19
C ALA A 60 5.58 1.77 11.84
N TYR A 61 6.15 2.79 12.49
CA TYR A 61 5.86 4.20 12.21
C TYR A 61 6.29 4.59 10.79
N GLY A 62 7.51 4.23 10.37
CA GLY A 62 7.99 4.49 9.01
C GLY A 62 7.12 3.83 7.95
N GLN A 63 6.71 2.58 8.18
CA GLN A 63 5.82 1.85 7.28
C GLN A 63 4.42 2.48 7.23
N ALA A 64 3.91 2.94 8.37
CA ALA A 64 2.63 3.62 8.47
C ALA A 64 2.62 4.94 7.70
N LEU A 65 3.65 5.78 7.90
CA LEU A 65 3.81 7.03 7.16
C LEU A 65 3.86 6.80 5.66
N ARG A 66 4.62 5.78 5.20
CA ARG A 66 4.72 5.46 3.77
C ARG A 66 3.38 5.04 3.15
N ARG A 67 2.51 4.38 3.92
CA ARG A 67 1.26 3.82 3.40
C ARG A 67 0.04 4.72 3.59
N PHE A 68 -0.06 5.40 4.73
CA PHE A 68 -1.23 6.17 5.13
C PHE A 68 -0.97 7.68 5.14
N GLY A 69 0.29 8.11 5.04
CA GLY A 69 0.66 9.52 5.11
C GLY A 69 0.71 10.06 6.54
N PRO A 70 0.90 11.38 6.69
CA PRO A 70 0.94 12.05 7.98
C PRO A 70 -0.43 11.99 8.70
N GLY A 71 -0.41 12.05 10.03
CA GLY A 71 -1.63 12.03 10.86
C GLY A 71 -1.98 10.65 11.45
N VAL A 72 -1.35 9.59 10.94
CA VAL A 72 -1.48 8.25 11.52
C VAL A 72 -0.78 8.16 12.88
N LYS A 73 -1.44 7.53 13.85
CA LYS A 73 -0.87 7.17 15.17
C LYS A 73 -0.53 5.69 15.17
N VAL A 74 0.67 5.37 15.65
CA VAL A 74 1.16 3.99 15.75
C VAL A 74 1.41 3.67 17.21
N SER A 75 0.83 2.58 17.70
CA SER A 75 1.19 1.96 18.97
C SER A 75 1.75 0.56 18.73
N VAL A 76 2.72 0.18 19.55
CA VAL A 76 3.36 -1.13 19.51
C VAL A 76 3.45 -1.63 20.94
N ASP A 77 2.83 -2.78 21.17
CA ASP A 77 2.79 -3.46 22.46
C ASP A 77 3.41 -4.85 22.32
N GLU A 78 4.27 -5.22 23.27
CA GLU A 78 4.85 -6.55 23.33
C GLU A 78 3.84 -7.52 23.96
N THR A 79 3.64 -8.67 23.32
CA THR A 79 2.74 -9.72 23.79
C THR A 79 3.47 -10.65 24.77
N PRO A 80 2.73 -11.44 25.57
CA PRO A 80 3.34 -12.48 26.42
C PRO A 80 4.17 -13.52 25.64
N ASP A 81 3.90 -13.67 24.34
CA ASP A 81 4.58 -14.63 23.46
C ASP A 81 5.89 -14.06 22.87
N GLY A 82 6.28 -12.83 23.23
CA GLY A 82 7.46 -12.14 22.70
C GLY A 82 7.27 -11.65 21.26
N THR A 83 6.02 -11.50 20.82
CA THR A 83 5.66 -10.86 19.56
C THR A 83 5.26 -9.40 19.81
N TYR A 84 5.10 -8.64 18.74
CA TYR A 84 4.76 -7.22 18.77
C TYR A 84 3.43 -7.00 18.08
N ARG A 85 2.43 -6.55 18.83
CA ARG A 85 1.14 -6.11 18.30
C ARG A 85 1.24 -4.64 17.90
N VAL A 86 1.10 -4.38 16.61
CA VAL A 86 1.12 -3.04 16.03
C VAL A 86 -0.30 -2.61 15.73
N GLN A 87 -0.73 -1.48 16.29
CA GLN A 87 -2.00 -0.84 15.97
C GLN A 87 -1.77 0.50 15.27
N LEU A 88 -2.57 0.73 14.23
CA LEU A 88 -2.57 1.93 13.42
C LEU A 88 -3.92 2.62 13.60
N ARG A 89 -3.89 3.88 14.02
CA ARG A 89 -5.09 4.69 14.23
C ARG A 89 -5.04 5.96 13.40
N ASP A 90 -6.21 6.44 12.98
CA ASP A 90 -6.32 7.72 12.27
C ASP A 90 -6.23 8.91 13.25
N ALA A 91 -6.41 10.11 12.72
CA ALA A 91 -6.39 11.34 13.52
C ALA A 91 -7.52 11.40 14.57
N GLU A 92 -8.63 10.70 14.33
CA GLU A 92 -9.78 10.57 15.23
C GLU A 92 -9.63 9.40 16.23
N GLN A 93 -8.48 8.72 16.21
CA GLN A 93 -8.17 7.52 16.99
C GLN A 93 -8.96 6.27 16.61
N ASN A 94 -9.62 6.23 15.46
CA ASN A 94 -10.26 5.01 14.97
C ASN A 94 -9.20 4.00 14.56
N LEU A 95 -9.41 2.72 14.89
CA LEU A 95 -8.49 1.64 14.51
C LEU A 95 -8.61 1.37 13.00
N ILE A 96 -7.54 1.65 12.26
CA ILE A 96 -7.45 1.41 10.82
C ILE A 96 -6.93 -0.01 10.58
N ARG A 97 -5.94 -0.44 11.37
CA ARG A 97 -5.30 -1.74 11.19
C ARG A 97 -4.63 -2.20 12.47
N GLU A 98 -4.75 -3.49 12.73
CA GLU A 98 -3.96 -4.21 13.72
C GLU A 98 -3.19 -5.33 13.02
N GLN A 99 -1.93 -5.53 13.39
CA GLN A 99 -1.12 -6.63 12.87
C GLN A 99 -0.08 -7.03 13.90
N GLU A 100 0.08 -8.33 14.09
CA GLU A 100 1.12 -8.89 14.94
C GLU A 100 2.38 -9.26 14.13
N PHE A 101 3.55 -9.00 14.70
CA PHE A 101 4.87 -9.25 14.13
C PHE A 101 5.74 -10.03 15.12
N ASN A 102 6.57 -10.94 14.63
CA ASN A 102 7.54 -11.59 15.49
C ASN A 102 8.73 -10.65 15.81
N GLN A 103 9.63 -11.11 16.67
CA GLN A 103 10.86 -10.41 17.05
C GLN A 103 11.82 -10.06 15.90
N TYR A 104 11.58 -10.59 14.70
CA TYR A 104 12.36 -10.33 13.49
C TYR A 104 11.64 -9.41 12.51
N GLY A 105 10.51 -8.80 12.91
CA GLY A 105 9.73 -7.89 12.07
C GLY A 105 8.90 -8.58 10.98
N ALA A 106 8.78 -9.91 11.01
CA ALA A 106 7.94 -10.65 10.07
C ALA A 106 6.51 -10.76 10.61
N PRO A 107 5.47 -10.57 9.78
CA PRO A 107 4.09 -10.69 10.22
C PRO A 107 3.81 -12.13 10.66
N VAL A 108 3.21 -12.28 11.85
CA VAL A 108 2.72 -13.56 12.32
C VAL A 108 1.47 -13.90 11.51
N ARG A 109 1.56 -14.91 10.63
CA ARG A 109 0.40 -15.40 9.88
C ARG A 109 -0.53 -16.12 10.85
N GLY A 110 -1.59 -15.44 11.31
CA GLY A 110 -2.53 -16.05 12.26
C GLY A 110 -3.59 -15.14 12.91
N GLY A 111 -3.60 -13.83 12.64
CA GLY A 111 -4.66 -12.95 13.15
C GLY A 111 -5.98 -13.19 12.43
N ARG A 112 -6.91 -13.90 13.08
CA ARG A 112 -8.33 -14.13 12.75
C ARG A 112 -8.88 -13.30 11.57
N ARG A 113 -9.20 -13.99 10.49
CA ARG A 113 -10.38 -13.65 9.69
C ARG A 113 -11.58 -14.23 10.47
N ASP A 114 -12.27 -13.39 11.23
CA ASP A 114 -13.66 -13.60 11.63
C ASP A 114 -14.41 -12.31 11.28
#